data_AF-A0A427E672-F1
#
_entry.id   AF-A0A427E672-F1
#
_cell.length_a   1.000
_cell.length_b   1.000
_cell.length_c   1.000
_cell.angle_alpha   90.00
_cell.angle_beta   90.00
_cell.angle_gamma   90.00
#
_symmetry.space_group_name_H-M   'P 1'
#
loop_
_entity.id
_entity.type
_entity.pdbx_description
1 polymer ?
#
loop_
_entity_poly.entity_id
_entity_poly.type
_entity_poly.pdbx_seq_one_letter_code
_entity_poly.pdbx_strand_id
1 'polypeptide(L)'
;MNVQVIMRDGSPEYAVLPWDEYQALLNAVGVKSAVATDVAPSGAQSRPSLVELSALREAKGLSQEALARAVGISPAYLGLIEAGEREPDAAIRRALARALEIAGWEGDA
;
A
#
# COMPACT_ATOMS: atom_id res chain seq x y z
N MET A 1 5.34 5.31 35.27
CA MET A 1 6.56 5.58 34.49
C MET A 1 7.66 4.64 34.97
N ASN A 2 7.76 3.47 34.34
CA ASN A 2 8.78 2.48 34.63
C ASN A 2 9.71 2.38 33.43
N VAL A 3 10.77 3.19 33.43
CA VAL A 3 11.77 3.23 32.36
C VAL A 3 13.03 2.53 32.86
N GLN A 4 13.49 1.53 32.12
CA GLN A 4 14.76 0.86 32.42
C GLN A 4 15.85 1.45 31.53
N VAL A 5 16.93 1.93 32.13
CA VAL A 5 18.06 2.48 31.39
C VAL A 5 19.21 1.49 31.39
N ILE A 6 19.72 1.16 30.21
CA ILE A 6 20.89 0.29 30.01
C ILE A 6 22.11 1.18 29.82
N MET A 7 23.12 0.97 30.65
CA MET A 7 24.37 1.71 30.65
C MET A 7 25.45 0.96 29.86
N ARG A 8 26.22 1.66 29.03
CA ARG A 8 27.43 1.15 28.38
C ARG A 8 28.58 2.13 28.57
N ASP A 9 29.73 1.63 29.00
CA ASP A 9 30.93 2.42 29.29
C ASP A 9 30.68 3.62 30.22
N GLY A 10 29.76 3.47 31.17
CA GLY A 10 29.40 4.50 32.15
C GLY A 10 28.40 5.55 31.66
N SER A 11 27.92 5.46 30.41
CA SER A 11 26.91 6.37 29.84
C SER A 11 25.59 5.65 29.54
N PRO A 12 24.42 6.31 29.72
CA PRO A 12 23.13 5.73 29.35
C PRO A 12 23.04 5.65 27.84
N GLU A 13 22.88 4.43 27.31
CA GLU A 13 22.85 4.18 25.87
C GLU A 13 21.43 3.89 25.39
N TYR A 14 20.66 3.13 26.17
CA TYR A 14 19.30 2.73 25.80
C TYR A 14 18.32 2.95 26.95
N ALA A 15 17.11 3.39 26.63
CA ALA A 15 15.97 3.41 27.55
C ALA A 15 14.88 2.48 27.02
N VAL A 16 14.46 1.52 27.84
CA VAL A 16 13.36 0.61 27.55
C VAL A 16 12.11 1.14 28.23
N LEU A 17 11.08 1.41 27.43
CA LEU A 17 9.79 1.88 27.89
C LEU A 17 8.70 0.89 27.47
N PRO A 18 7.64 0.72 28.27
CA PRO A 18 6.41 0.12 27.80
C PRO A 18 5.89 0.85 26.55
N TRP A 19 5.38 0.08 25.60
CA TRP A 19 5.04 0.59 24.27
C TRP A 19 4.03 1.75 24.32
N ASP A 20 2.98 1.64 25.13
CA ASP A 20 1.97 2.69 25.29
C ASP A 20 2.54 4.00 25.86
N GLU A 21 3.52 3.93 26.77
CA GLU A 21 4.16 5.12 27.34
C GLU A 21 5.05 5.83 26.31
N TYR A 22 5.76 5.08 25.46
CA TYR A 22 6.52 5.64 24.33
C TYR A 22 5.62 6.37 23.33
N GLN A 23 4.47 5.78 23.00
CA GLN A 23 3.50 6.40 22.09
C GLN A 23 2.91 7.69 22.68
N ALA A 24 2.61 7.72 23.97
CA ALA A 24 2.13 8.91 24.66
C ALA A 24 3.16 10.06 24.61
N LEU A 25 4.46 9.74 24.77
CA LEU A 25 5.54 10.72 24.68
C LEU A 25 5.67 11.30 23.27
N LEU A 26 5.60 10.48 22.22
CA LEU A 26 5.62 10.96 20.84
C LEU A 26 4.45 11.91 20.53
N ASN A 27 3.26 11.57 21.02
CA ASN A 27 2.07 12.42 20.86
C ASN A 27 2.19 13.73 21.63
N ALA A 28 2.75 13.72 22.85
CA ALA A 28 2.90 14.89 23.70
C ALA A 28 3.93 15.90 23.17
N VAL A 29 4.97 15.45 22.48
CA VAL A 29 6.02 16.33 21.91
C VAL A 29 5.61 16.88 20.53
N GLY A 30 4.43 16.53 20.02
CA GLY A 30 3.93 16.99 18.72
C GLY A 30 4.73 16.46 17.53
N VAL A 31 5.65 15.51 17.76
CA VAL A 31 6.44 14.84 16.73
C VAL A 31 5.58 13.74 16.13
N LYS A 32 4.76 14.10 15.14
CA LYS A 32 4.17 13.10 14.24
C LYS A 32 5.31 12.40 13.50
N SER A 33 5.60 11.18 13.95
CA SER A 33 6.38 10.12 13.29
C SER A 33 7.56 10.58 12.45
N ALA A 34 8.72 10.72 13.08
CA ALA A 34 10.00 10.75 12.40
C ALA A 34 11.01 9.82 13.12
N VAL A 35 10.61 8.59 13.45
CA VAL A 35 11.53 7.50 13.80
C VAL A 35 11.01 6.20 13.20
N ALA A 36 11.07 6.12 11.87
CA ALA A 36 11.11 4.86 11.14
C ALA A 36 12.39 4.90 10.30
N THR A 37 13.48 4.41 10.87
CA THR A 37 14.78 4.27 10.21
C THR A 37 14.69 3.18 9.14
N ASP A 38 15.02 3.55 7.90
CA ASP A 38 15.54 2.73 6.79
C ASP A 38 15.12 1.26 6.69
N VAL A 39 13.85 1.03 6.31
CA VAL A 39 13.45 -0.03 5.37
C VAL A 39 12.17 0.42 4.65
N ALA A 40 12.32 1.35 3.71
CA ALA A 40 11.26 1.68 2.75
C ALA A 40 11.74 1.28 1.34
N PRO A 41 10.83 0.83 0.48
CA PRO A 41 10.22 1.85 -0.34
C PRO A 41 8.77 2.02 0.07
N SER A 42 8.50 3.21 0.60
CA SER A 42 7.37 4.06 0.30
C SER A 42 6.17 3.38 -0.37
N GLY A 43 5.09 3.21 0.40
CA GLY A 43 3.77 3.01 -0.17
C GLY A 43 2.83 2.16 0.67
N ALA A 44 2.37 2.67 1.81
CA ALA A 44 0.93 2.58 2.07
C ALA A 44 0.22 3.56 1.10
N GLN A 45 0.42 3.35 -0.20
CA GLN A 45 -0.55 3.77 -1.18
C GLN A 45 -1.69 2.79 -0.95
N SER A 46 -2.86 3.29 -0.52
CA SER A 46 -4.07 2.49 -0.51
C SER A 46 -4.13 1.76 -1.85
N ARG A 47 -4.00 0.42 -1.82
CA ARG A 47 -4.06 -0.35 -3.05
C ARG A 47 -5.44 -0.07 -3.65
N PRO A 48 -5.53 0.37 -4.90
CA PRO A 48 -6.82 0.71 -5.48
C PRO A 48 -7.73 -0.52 -5.46
N SER A 49 -9.01 -0.25 -5.29
CA SER A 49 -10.07 -1.23 -5.49
C SER A 49 -10.28 -1.47 -6.99
N LEU A 50 -10.82 -2.63 -7.37
CA LEU A 50 -11.19 -2.88 -8.77
C LEU A 50 -12.27 -1.92 -9.28
N VAL A 51 -13.02 -1.27 -8.38
CA VAL A 51 -14.01 -0.23 -8.73
C VAL A 51 -13.34 0.99 -9.35
N GLU A 52 -12.08 1.27 -8.98
CA GLU A 52 -11.30 2.39 -9.51
C GLU A 52 -10.59 2.05 -10.84
N LEU A 53 -10.75 0.82 -11.35
CA LEU A 53 -10.08 0.34 -12.57
C LEU A 53 -10.35 1.25 -13.78
N SER A 54 -11.60 1.66 -13.99
CA SER A 54 -12.00 2.53 -15.10
C SER A 54 -11.35 3.91 -14.99
N ALA A 55 -11.36 4.50 -13.79
CA ALA A 55 -10.73 5.80 -13.53
C ALA A 55 -9.20 5.75 -13.73
N LEU A 56 -8.54 4.67 -13.27
CA LEU A 56 -7.11 4.47 -13.46
C LEU A 56 -6.74 4.28 -14.94
N ARG A 57 -7.55 3.53 -15.68
CA ARG A 57 -7.39 3.35 -17.12
C ARG A 57 -7.50 4.70 -17.85
N GLU A 58 -8.51 5.51 -17.50
CA GLU A 58 -8.76 6.81 -18.10
C GLU A 58 -7.68 7.84 -17.75
N ALA A 59 -7.19 7.83 -16.51
CA ALA A 59 -6.06 8.67 -16.09
C ALA A 59 -4.78 8.39 -16.92
N LYS A 60 -4.64 7.15 -17.42
CA LYS A 60 -3.56 6.77 -18.36
C LYS A 60 -3.88 7.02 -19.83
N GLY A 61 -5.08 7.49 -20.16
CA GLY A 61 -5.52 7.69 -21.54
C GLY A 61 -5.66 6.39 -22.34
N LEU A 62 -5.87 5.25 -21.66
CA LEU A 62 -6.02 3.94 -22.31
C LEU A 62 -7.49 3.69 -22.67
N SER A 63 -7.76 3.13 -23.86
CA SER A 63 -9.08 2.58 -24.18
C SER A 63 -9.29 1.21 -23.53
N GLN A 64 -10.54 0.77 -23.40
CA GLN A 64 -10.84 -0.59 -22.93
C GLN A 64 -10.18 -1.64 -23.83
N GLU A 65 -10.17 -1.48 -25.16
CA GLU A 65 -9.53 -2.45 -26.04
C GLU A 65 -8.00 -2.48 -25.88
N ALA A 66 -7.39 -1.32 -25.65
CA ALA A 66 -5.95 -1.21 -25.44
C ALA A 66 -5.53 -1.94 -24.16
N LEU A 67 -6.24 -1.71 -23.05
CA LEU A 67 -5.95 -2.37 -21.77
C LEU A 67 -6.25 -3.88 -21.85
N ALA A 68 -7.39 -4.27 -22.43
CA ALA A 68 -7.75 -5.67 -22.57
C ALA A 68 -6.71 -6.44 -23.40
N ARG A 69 -6.21 -5.84 -24.49
CA ARG A 69 -5.13 -6.42 -25.30
C ARG A 69 -3.82 -6.53 -24.52
N ALA A 70 -3.46 -5.54 -23.71
CA ALA A 70 -2.25 -5.58 -22.89
C ALA A 70 -2.29 -6.68 -21.82
N VAL A 71 -3.49 -6.96 -21.28
CA VAL A 71 -3.72 -7.99 -20.27
C VAL A 71 -3.92 -9.38 -20.89
N GLY A 72 -4.32 -9.44 -22.16
CA GLY A 72 -4.60 -10.70 -22.87
C GLY A 72 -6.03 -11.23 -22.67
N ILE A 73 -6.98 -10.33 -22.41
CA ILE A 73 -8.41 -10.66 -22.21
C ILE A 73 -9.28 -10.00 -23.29
N SER A 74 -10.56 -10.41 -23.38
CA SER A 74 -11.49 -9.76 -24.31
C SER A 74 -11.96 -8.39 -23.77
N PRO A 75 -12.22 -7.39 -24.63
CA PRO A 75 -12.73 -6.09 -24.19
C PRO A 75 -14.07 -6.19 -23.45
N ALA A 76 -14.94 -7.11 -23.89
CA ALA A 76 -16.20 -7.38 -23.21
C ALA A 76 -15.98 -7.92 -21.78
N TYR A 77 -14.97 -8.77 -21.57
CA TYR A 77 -14.64 -9.26 -20.23
C TYR A 77 -14.06 -8.16 -19.34
N LEU A 78 -13.22 -7.28 -19.88
CA LEU A 78 -12.75 -6.09 -19.16
C LEU A 78 -13.93 -5.20 -18.72
N GLY A 79 -14.91 -4.98 -19.61
CA GLY A 79 -16.11 -4.20 -19.27
C GLY A 79 -16.94 -4.81 -18.14
N LEU A 80 -17.04 -6.14 -18.07
CA LEU A 80 -17.69 -6.83 -16.94
C LEU A 80 -16.94 -6.63 -15.61
N ILE A 81 -15.60 -6.56 -15.65
CA ILE A 81 -14.78 -6.28 -14.46
C ILE A 81 -14.98 -4.82 -14.03
N GLU A 82 -14.91 -3.87 -14.97
CA GLU A 82 -15.12 -2.44 -14.68
C GLU A 82 -16.52 -2.14 -14.16
N ALA A 83 -17.53 -2.92 -14.57
CA ALA A 83 -18.90 -2.84 -14.05
C ALA A 83 -19.08 -3.51 -12.67
N GLY A 84 -18.09 -4.26 -12.17
CA GLY A 84 -18.19 -5.03 -10.93
C GLY A 84 -19.05 -6.31 -11.05
N GLU A 85 -19.51 -6.65 -12.26
CA GLU A 85 -20.29 -7.87 -12.54
C GLU A 85 -19.44 -9.14 -12.45
N ARG A 86 -18.11 -9.01 -12.55
CA ARG A 86 -17.21 -10.16 -12.58
C ARG A 86 -15.88 -9.88 -11.87
N GLU A 87 -15.52 -10.79 -10.97
CA GLU A 87 -14.23 -10.76 -10.31
C GLU A 87 -13.16 -11.48 -11.15
N PRO A 88 -12.03 -10.83 -11.46
CA PRO A 88 -10.90 -11.47 -12.12
C PRO A 88 -10.14 -12.38 -11.14
N ASP A 89 -9.47 -13.39 -11.66
CA ASP A 89 -8.54 -14.22 -10.89
C ASP A 89 -7.23 -13.47 -10.56
N ALA A 90 -6.38 -14.09 -9.73
CA ALA A 90 -5.09 -13.53 -9.33
C ALA A 90 -4.11 -13.32 -10.50
N ALA A 91 -4.23 -14.07 -11.61
CA ALA A 91 -3.37 -13.87 -12.76
C ALA A 91 -3.76 -12.59 -13.52
N ILE A 92 -5.06 -12.39 -13.72
CA ILE A 92 -5.62 -11.23 -14.40
C ILE A 92 -5.46 -9.97 -13.54
N ARG A 93 -5.66 -10.07 -12.22
CA ARG A 93 -5.37 -8.96 -11.28
C ARG A 93 -3.92 -8.49 -11.39
N ARG A 94 -2.95 -9.40 -11.34
CA ARG A 94 -1.53 -9.05 -11.51
C ARG A 94 -1.22 -8.45 -12.87
N ALA A 95 -1.81 -8.97 -13.94
CA ALA A 95 -1.63 -8.42 -15.28
C ALA A 95 -2.22 -7.00 -15.42
N LEU A 96 -3.41 -6.76 -14.85
CA LEU A 96 -4.02 -5.42 -14.77
C LEU A 96 -3.15 -4.45 -13.97
N ALA A 97 -2.64 -4.88 -12.81
CA ALA A 97 -1.75 -4.07 -11.97
C ALA A 97 -0.48 -3.66 -12.74
N ARG A 98 0.10 -4.61 -13.48
CA ARG A 98 1.29 -4.34 -14.31
C ARG A 98 0.99 -3.38 -15.46
N ALA A 99 -0.15 -3.53 -16.15
CA ALA A 99 -0.53 -2.65 -17.24
C ALA A 99 -0.81 -1.20 -16.74
N LEU A 100 -1.34 -1.08 -15.52
CA LEU A 100 -1.59 0.21 -14.88
C LEU A 100 -0.41 0.72 -14.05
N GLU A 101 0.72 0.01 -14.03
CA GLU A 101 1.94 0.35 -13.28
C GLU A 101 1.65 0.64 -11.78
N ILE A 102 0.76 -0.15 -11.18
CA ILE A 102 0.44 -0.09 -9.75
C ILE A 102 0.99 -1.34 -9.04
N ALA A 103 1.21 -1.22 -7.73
CA ALA A 103 1.83 -2.29 -6.93
C ALA A 103 0.93 -3.53 -6.74
N GLY A 104 -0.39 -3.37 -6.83
CA GLY A 104 -1.35 -4.45 -6.65
C GLY A 104 -2.76 -3.93 -6.37
N TRP A 105 -3.71 -4.85 -6.23
CA TRP A 105 -5.11 -4.55 -5.95
C TRP A 105 -5.45 -4.79 -4.47
N GLU A 106 -6.51 -4.15 -3.99
CA GLU A 106 -7.10 -4.50 -2.70
C GLU A 106 -7.60 -5.96 -2.71
N GLY A 107 -7.40 -6.69 -1.60
CA GLY A 107 -7.82 -8.08 -1.46
C GLY A 107 -6.89 -9.14 -2.09
N ASP A 108 -5.79 -8.73 -2.72
CA ASP A 108 -4.70 -9.63 -3.13
C ASP A 108 -3.85 -9.92 -1.86
N ALA A 109 -4.30 -10.90 -1.07
CA ALA A 109 -3.63 -11.42 0.14
C ALA A 109 -3.34 -12.91 0.00
#